data_AF-A0A941F0T8-F1
#
_entry.id   AF-A0A941F0T8-F1
#
_cell.length_a   1.000
_cell.length_b   1.000
_cell.length_c   1.000
_cell.angle_alpha   90.00
_cell.angle_beta   90.00
_cell.angle_gamma   90.00
#
_symmetry.space_group_name_H-M   'P 1'
#
loop_
_entity.id
_entity.type
_entity.pdbx_description
1 polymer ?
#
loop_
_entity_poly.entity_id
_entity_poly.type
_entity_poly.pdbx_seq_one_letter_code
_entity_poly.pdbx_strand_id
1 'polypeptide(L)'
;MSGDPAEHARFHGYVRALSQVADVDECDLVRTVLADPDHVMAQSAVIRHIDRTAERLGSDGGYLRWRERIAPVVQGDQGDELLRRRLQEWTLFKAILGENAWSGADLVDASNWLQLKVAERALTPRALATLAERGRTNRIRTTARARLNQPPG
;
A
#
# COMPACT_ATOMS: atom_id res chain seq x y z
N MET A 1 -6.41 15.72 -20.76
CA MET A 1 -5.11 16.25 -20.28
C MET A 1 -4.10 15.14 -20.42
N SER A 2 -3.36 15.08 -21.53
CA SER A 2 -2.18 14.21 -21.63
C SER A 2 -1.04 14.94 -20.93
N GLY A 3 -0.40 14.30 -19.94
CA GLY A 3 0.75 14.87 -19.25
C GLY A 3 1.87 15.21 -20.23
N ASP A 4 2.61 16.28 -19.93
CA ASP A 4 3.75 16.72 -20.73
C ASP A 4 4.78 15.57 -20.80
N PRO A 5 5.39 15.28 -21.97
CA PRO A 5 6.51 14.34 -22.08
C PRO A 5 7.58 14.50 -20.99
N ALA A 6 7.84 15.71 -20.51
CA ALA A 6 8.77 15.99 -19.41
C ALA A 6 8.29 15.48 -18.04
N GLU A 7 6.99 15.60 -17.73
CA GLU A 7 6.40 15.05 -16.50
C GLU A 7 6.48 13.53 -16.49
N HIS A 8 6.12 12.89 -17.60
CA HIS A 8 6.24 11.44 -17.72
C HIS A 8 7.69 10.96 -17.54
N ALA A 9 8.66 11.65 -18.16
CA ALA A 9 10.07 11.33 -18.00
C ALA A 9 10.54 11.46 -16.54
N ARG A 10 10.14 12.53 -15.84
CA ARG A 10 10.45 12.72 -14.40
C ARG A 10 9.86 11.61 -13.54
N PHE A 11 8.58 11.29 -13.73
CA PHE A 11 7.92 10.20 -13.01
C PHE A 11 8.66 8.88 -13.19
N HIS A 12 8.98 8.51 -14.44
CA HIS A 12 9.74 7.29 -14.72
C HIS A 12 11.15 7.31 -14.12
N GLY A 13 11.80 8.48 -14.09
CA GLY A 13 13.06 8.72 -13.39
C GLY A 13 12.96 8.41 -11.91
N TYR A 14 11.96 8.96 -11.21
CA TYR A 14 11.73 8.71 -9.78
C TYR A 14 11.41 7.25 -9.49
N VAL A 15 10.52 6.63 -10.27
CA VAL A 15 10.16 5.23 -10.09
C VAL A 15 11.37 4.31 -10.26
N ARG A 16 12.27 4.63 -11.20
CA ARG A 16 13.52 3.90 -11.41
C ARG A 16 14.50 4.12 -10.24
N ALA A 17 14.77 5.38 -9.87
CA ALA A 17 15.69 5.70 -8.80
C ALA A 17 15.27 5.04 -7.48
N LEU A 18 13.99 5.17 -7.09
CA LEU A 18 13.45 4.53 -5.90
C LEU A 18 13.48 2.98 -5.96
N SER A 19 13.45 2.39 -7.16
CA SER A 19 13.58 0.93 -7.30
C SER A 19 15.00 0.40 -7.09
N GLN A 20 16.00 1.27 -7.16
CA GLN A 20 17.43 0.91 -7.13
C GLN A 20 18.17 1.50 -5.92
N VAL A 21 17.50 2.34 -5.12
CA VAL A 21 18.10 3.02 -3.98
C VAL A 21 18.54 2.04 -2.90
N ALA A 22 19.70 2.29 -2.30
CA ALA A 22 20.17 1.55 -1.14
C ALA A 22 19.38 1.97 0.11
N ASP A 23 19.24 1.06 1.08
CA ASP A 23 18.47 1.30 2.31
C ASP A 23 18.93 2.55 3.10
N VAL A 24 20.24 2.87 3.03
CA VAL A 24 20.83 4.04 3.71
C VAL A 24 20.39 5.37 3.08
N ASP A 25 20.20 5.40 1.77
CA ASP A 25 19.89 6.63 1.00
C ASP A 25 18.37 6.79 0.75
N GLU A 26 17.57 5.75 1.03
CA GLU A 26 16.14 5.70 0.69
C GLU A 26 15.36 6.88 1.27
N CYS A 27 15.59 7.22 2.54
CA CYS A 27 14.87 8.30 3.21
C CYS A 27 15.15 9.66 2.54
N ASP A 28 16.41 9.92 2.19
CA ASP A 28 16.80 11.18 1.55
C ASP A 28 16.25 11.27 0.14
N LEU A 29 16.30 10.18 -0.63
CA LEU A 29 15.69 10.15 -1.96
C LEU A 29 14.18 10.38 -1.89
N VAL A 30 13.47 9.77 -0.93
CA VAL A 30 12.02 10.00 -0.76
C VAL A 30 11.73 11.46 -0.41
N ARG A 31 12.54 12.11 0.45
CA ARG A 31 12.41 13.56 0.70
C ARG A 31 12.60 14.38 -0.57
N THR A 32 13.63 14.06 -1.35
CA THR A 32 13.89 14.75 -2.62
C THR A 32 12.73 14.63 -3.60
N VAL A 33 12.15 13.43 -3.72
CA VAL A 33 10.98 13.22 -4.59
C VAL A 33 9.76 13.99 -4.09
N LEU A 34 9.48 13.95 -2.78
CA LEU A 34 8.34 14.66 -2.20
C LEU A 34 8.47 16.20 -2.25
N ALA A 35 9.68 16.71 -2.45
CA ALA A 35 9.93 18.13 -2.68
C ALA A 35 9.69 18.58 -4.14
N ASP A 36 9.35 17.68 -5.06
CA ASP A 36 8.96 18.09 -6.43
C ASP A 36 7.69 18.95 -6.38
N PRO A 37 7.64 20.09 -7.11
CA PRO A 37 6.46 20.95 -7.17
C PRO A 37 5.19 20.26 -7.67
N ASP A 38 5.32 19.22 -8.50
CA ASP A 38 4.21 18.36 -8.87
C ASP A 38 3.99 17.29 -7.78
N HIS A 39 3.28 17.70 -6.74
CA HIS A 39 2.98 16.86 -5.59
C HIS A 39 2.22 15.57 -5.96
N VAL A 40 1.34 15.61 -6.97
CA VAL A 40 0.57 14.43 -7.39
C VAL A 40 1.48 13.39 -8.02
N MET A 41 2.38 13.82 -8.91
CA MET A 41 3.39 12.93 -9.51
C MET A 41 4.34 12.37 -8.43
N ALA A 42 4.85 13.23 -7.56
CA ALA A 42 5.75 12.84 -6.47
C ALA A 42 5.12 11.78 -5.56
N GLN A 43 3.90 12.03 -5.09
CA GLN A 43 3.16 11.09 -4.25
C GLN A 43 2.90 9.78 -4.98
N SER A 44 2.53 9.82 -6.25
CA SER A 44 2.31 8.61 -7.05
C SER A 44 3.58 7.75 -7.16
N ALA A 45 4.74 8.38 -7.33
CA ALA A 45 6.02 7.68 -7.35
C ALA A 45 6.35 7.04 -5.98
N VAL A 46 6.12 7.77 -4.90
CA VAL A 46 6.35 7.28 -3.52
C VAL A 46 5.36 6.18 -3.13
N ILE A 47 4.08 6.27 -3.52
CA ILE A 47 3.10 5.18 -3.31
C ILE A 47 3.55 3.92 -4.02
N ARG A 48 4.00 4.03 -5.28
CA ARG A 48 4.50 2.88 -6.04
C ARG A 48 5.72 2.25 -5.37
N HIS A 49 6.57 3.08 -4.77
CA HIS A 49 7.70 2.60 -3.99
C HIS A 49 7.26 1.89 -2.69
N ILE A 50 6.34 2.47 -1.94
CA ILE A 50 5.75 1.87 -0.73
C ILE A 50 5.13 0.51 -1.08
N ASP A 51 4.31 0.44 -2.13
CA ASP A 51 3.64 -0.77 -2.57
C ASP A 51 4.64 -1.87 -2.90
N ARG A 52 5.64 -1.56 -3.73
CA ARG A 52 6.68 -2.52 -4.12
C ARG A 52 7.48 -3.03 -2.92
N THR A 53 7.90 -2.13 -2.03
CA THR A 53 8.73 -2.49 -0.88
C THR A 53 7.92 -3.31 0.13
N ALA A 54 6.69 -2.92 0.42
CA ALA A 54 5.80 -3.69 1.29
C ALA A 54 5.39 -5.05 0.69
N GLU A 55 5.37 -5.19 -0.63
CA GLU A 55 5.18 -6.49 -1.31
C GLU A 55 6.35 -7.43 -1.09
N ARG A 56 7.58 -6.91 -1.16
CA ARG A 56 8.82 -7.67 -0.97
C ARG A 56 9.06 -8.07 0.48
N LEU A 57 8.71 -7.20 1.44
CA LEU A 57 8.95 -7.45 2.86
C LEU A 57 7.90 -8.42 3.43
N GLY A 58 8.33 -9.45 4.14
CA GLY A 58 7.45 -10.41 4.82
C GLY A 58 6.65 -9.79 5.98
N SER A 59 5.72 -10.58 6.55
CA SER A 59 4.98 -10.25 7.78
C SER A 59 5.84 -10.33 9.05
N ASP A 60 7.06 -10.84 8.92
CA ASP A 60 8.00 -11.30 9.95
C ASP A 60 8.72 -10.13 10.67
N GLY A 61 8.05 -8.98 10.77
CA GLY A 61 8.59 -7.75 11.36
C GLY A 61 9.46 -6.90 10.42
N GLY A 62 9.93 -7.45 9.29
CA GLY A 62 10.70 -6.69 8.30
C GLY A 62 9.96 -5.45 7.78
N TYR A 63 8.67 -5.60 7.50
CA TYR A 63 7.80 -4.47 7.13
C TYR A 63 7.69 -3.42 8.23
N LEU A 64 7.53 -3.80 9.50
CA LEU A 64 7.37 -2.86 10.60
C LEU A 64 8.63 -2.02 10.82
N ARG A 65 9.80 -2.66 10.81
CA ARG A 65 11.09 -1.97 10.91
C ARG A 65 11.29 -0.96 9.78
N TRP A 66 10.97 -1.36 8.55
CA TRP A 66 11.04 -0.44 7.41
C TRP A 66 10.02 0.71 7.53
N ARG A 67 8.80 0.41 7.96
CA ARG A 67 7.75 1.41 8.21
C ARG A 67 8.19 2.44 9.23
N GLU A 68 8.81 2.03 10.34
CA GLU A 68 9.31 2.95 11.38
C GLU A 68 10.36 3.92 10.83
N ARG A 69 11.21 3.46 9.91
CA ARG A 69 12.21 4.31 9.25
C ARG A 69 11.60 5.29 8.24
N ILE A 70 10.63 4.86 7.45
CA ILE A 70 10.07 5.69 6.36
C ILE A 70 8.90 6.59 6.80
N ALA A 71 8.16 6.20 7.84
CA ALA A 71 6.99 6.93 8.33
C ALA A 71 7.28 8.40 8.67
N PRO A 72 8.37 8.75 9.39
CA PRO A 72 8.69 10.15 9.68
C PRO A 72 8.94 10.99 8.43
N VAL A 73 9.42 10.37 7.35
CA VAL A 73 9.70 11.06 6.08
C VAL A 73 8.41 11.40 5.36
N VAL A 74 7.46 10.46 5.30
CA VAL A 74 6.21 10.64 4.55
C VAL A 74 5.08 11.28 5.37
N GLN A 75 5.28 11.49 6.67
CA GLN A 75 4.33 12.12 7.61
C GLN A 75 4.77 13.50 8.11
N GLY A 76 5.87 14.07 7.58
CA GLY A 76 6.35 15.40 7.98
C GLY A 76 5.42 16.55 7.56
N ASP A 77 5.90 17.79 7.59
CA ASP A 77 5.07 18.99 7.32
C ASP A 77 4.44 19.04 5.91
N GLN A 78 4.93 18.22 4.98
CA GLN A 78 4.39 17.99 3.63
C GLN A 78 3.71 16.61 3.49
N GLY A 79 3.50 15.93 4.61
CA GLY A 79 3.08 14.54 4.69
C GLY A 79 1.62 14.38 4.26
N ASP A 80 1.42 13.84 3.07
CA ASP A 80 0.10 13.66 2.51
C ASP A 80 -0.66 12.52 3.22
N GLU A 81 -1.91 12.80 3.57
CA GLU A 81 -2.87 11.84 4.12
C GLU A 81 -2.91 10.53 3.33
N LEU A 82 -2.74 10.59 2.01
CA LEU A 82 -2.70 9.44 1.12
C LEU A 82 -1.52 8.50 1.39
N LEU A 83 -0.32 9.04 1.65
CA LEU A 83 0.88 8.26 1.97
C LEU A 83 0.76 7.62 3.35
N ARG A 84 0.28 8.40 4.33
CA ARG A 84 0.01 7.90 5.68
C ARG A 84 -1.00 6.77 5.66
N ARG A 85 -2.11 6.95 4.93
CA ARG A 85 -3.14 5.93 4.75
C ARG A 85 -2.57 4.70 4.07
N ARG A 86 -1.77 4.83 2.99
CA ARG A 86 -1.20 3.68 2.30
C ARG A 86 -0.31 2.84 3.22
N LEU A 87 0.50 3.46 4.08
CA LEU A 87 1.28 2.73 5.10
C LEU A 87 0.38 2.01 6.12
N GLN A 88 -0.70 2.64 6.58
CA GLN A 88 -1.64 2.00 7.50
C GLN A 88 -2.36 0.82 6.85
N GLU A 89 -2.78 0.96 5.60
CA GLU A 89 -3.44 -0.10 4.85
C GLU A 89 -2.52 -1.31 4.62
N TRP A 90 -1.23 -1.07 4.35
CA TRP A 90 -0.23 -2.14 4.32
C TRP A 90 -0.02 -2.81 5.68
N THR A 91 -0.03 -2.05 6.78
CA THR A 91 0.06 -2.59 8.14
C THR A 91 -1.13 -3.53 8.41
N LEU A 92 -2.35 -3.11 8.08
CA LEU A 92 -3.55 -3.92 8.22
C LEU A 92 -3.50 -5.18 7.34
N PHE A 93 -3.04 -5.04 6.08
CA PHE A 93 -2.87 -6.19 5.19
C PHE A 93 -1.92 -7.25 5.78
N LYS A 94 -0.78 -6.82 6.33
CA LYS A 94 0.19 -7.73 6.95
C LYS A 94 -0.35 -8.35 8.24
N ALA A 95 -1.12 -7.62 9.03
CA ALA A 95 -1.79 -8.17 10.21
C ALA A 95 -2.79 -9.27 9.82
N ILE A 96 -3.57 -9.06 8.76
CA ILE A 96 -4.51 -10.07 8.23
C ILE A 96 -3.75 -11.31 7.74
N LEU A 97 -2.70 -11.15 6.94
CA LEU A 97 -1.93 -12.28 6.40
C LEU A 97 -1.21 -13.09 7.48
N GLY A 98 -0.72 -12.43 8.53
CA GLY A 98 -0.07 -13.11 9.66
C GLY A 98 -1.05 -13.62 10.72
N GLU A 99 -2.37 -13.58 10.46
CA GLU A 99 -3.43 -13.92 11.44
C GLU A 99 -3.28 -13.22 12.80
N ASN A 100 -2.66 -12.05 12.81
CA ASN A 100 -2.52 -11.22 14.00
C ASN A 100 -3.85 -10.54 14.35
N ALA A 101 -3.90 -9.80 15.46
CA ALA A 101 -5.08 -9.01 15.80
C ALA A 101 -5.36 -7.92 14.74
N TRP A 102 -6.56 -7.97 14.16
CA TRP A 102 -7.11 -6.96 13.25
C TRP A 102 -8.62 -6.79 13.46
N SER A 103 -9.13 -5.60 13.14
CA SER A 103 -10.54 -5.25 13.28
C SER A 103 -11.29 -5.41 11.96
N GLY A 104 -12.46 -6.04 12.00
CA GLY A 104 -13.35 -6.12 10.85
C GLY A 104 -13.86 -4.75 10.41
N ALA A 105 -14.03 -3.81 11.36
CA ALA A 105 -14.43 -2.44 11.04
C ALA A 105 -13.33 -1.73 10.24
N ASP A 106 -12.07 -1.81 10.68
CA ASP A 106 -10.94 -1.20 9.98
C ASP A 106 -10.81 -1.72 8.54
N LEU A 107 -11.06 -3.02 8.33
CA LEU A 107 -11.08 -3.63 6.99
C LEU A 107 -12.22 -3.09 6.13
N VAL A 108 -13.42 -2.89 6.69
CA VAL A 108 -14.59 -2.36 5.96
C VAL A 108 -14.44 -0.87 5.63
N ASP A 109 -13.75 -0.11 6.49
CA ASP A 109 -13.52 1.32 6.29
C ASP A 109 -12.31 1.62 5.40
N ALA A 110 -11.45 0.62 5.16
CA ALA A 110 -10.29 0.73 4.29
C ALA A 110 -10.63 1.05 2.83
N SER A 111 -9.62 1.51 2.07
CA SER A 111 -9.82 1.85 0.66
C SER A 111 -10.19 0.64 -0.19
N ASN A 112 -10.78 0.92 -1.37
CA ASN A 112 -11.06 -0.10 -2.37
C ASN A 112 -9.79 -0.88 -2.77
N TRP A 113 -8.62 -0.24 -2.77
CA TRP A 113 -7.34 -0.89 -3.04
C TRP A 113 -7.05 -1.97 -1.99
N LEU A 114 -7.18 -1.65 -0.70
CA LEU A 114 -6.85 -2.61 0.36
C LEU A 114 -7.83 -3.77 0.35
N GLN A 115 -9.13 -3.46 0.29
CA GLN A 115 -10.16 -4.48 0.29
C GLN A 115 -10.05 -5.42 -0.90
N LEU A 116 -9.75 -4.90 -2.09
CA LEU A 116 -9.53 -5.75 -3.25
C LEU A 116 -8.29 -6.63 -3.05
N LYS A 117 -7.18 -6.06 -2.53
CA LYS A 117 -5.96 -6.81 -2.24
C LYS A 117 -6.18 -7.94 -1.22
N VAL A 118 -6.95 -7.69 -0.16
CA VAL A 118 -7.35 -8.70 0.84
C VAL A 118 -8.24 -9.75 0.18
N ALA A 119 -9.26 -9.36 -0.57
CA ALA A 119 -10.14 -10.30 -1.26
C ALA A 119 -9.37 -11.23 -2.20
N GLU A 120 -8.36 -10.73 -2.90
CA GLU A 120 -7.56 -11.49 -3.86
C GLU A 120 -6.51 -12.39 -3.18
N ARG A 121 -5.89 -11.95 -2.08
CA ARG A 121 -4.67 -12.59 -1.55
C ARG A 121 -4.79 -13.18 -0.14
N ALA A 122 -5.78 -12.78 0.65
CA ALA A 122 -5.93 -13.33 2.00
C ALA A 122 -6.37 -14.80 1.94
N LEU A 123 -5.80 -15.62 2.82
CA LEU A 123 -6.20 -17.01 3.03
C LEU A 123 -7.14 -17.15 4.24
N THR A 124 -7.26 -16.10 5.07
CA THR A 124 -8.05 -16.13 6.29
C THR A 124 -9.55 -16.06 5.98
N PRO A 125 -10.35 -17.09 6.31
CA PRO A 125 -11.80 -17.11 6.03
C PRO A 125 -12.55 -15.94 6.66
N ARG A 126 -12.14 -15.51 7.86
CA ARG A 126 -12.74 -14.35 8.56
C ARG A 126 -12.64 -13.06 7.75
N ALA A 127 -11.50 -12.80 7.11
CA ALA A 127 -11.30 -11.59 6.31
C ALA A 127 -12.14 -11.63 5.03
N LEU A 128 -12.16 -12.78 4.36
CA LEU A 128 -12.96 -12.98 3.16
C LEU A 128 -14.47 -12.90 3.47
N ALA A 129 -14.94 -13.49 4.57
CA ALA A 129 -16.34 -13.40 5.01
C ALA A 129 -16.75 -11.95 5.28
N THR A 130 -15.90 -11.21 6.00
CA THR A 130 -16.12 -9.77 6.27
C THR A 130 -16.30 -8.98 4.97
N LEU A 131 -15.45 -9.22 3.96
CA LEU A 131 -15.52 -8.53 2.67
C LEU A 131 -16.66 -9.02 1.77
N ALA A 132 -17.03 -10.30 1.84
CA ALA A 132 -18.15 -10.88 1.10
C ALA A 132 -19.50 -10.25 1.50
N GLU A 133 -19.61 -9.87 2.77
CA GLU A 133 -20.80 -9.23 3.34
C GLU A 133 -20.75 -7.70 3.16
N ARG A 134 -19.65 -7.06 3.60
CA ARG A 134 -19.57 -5.61 3.79
C ARG A 134 -18.58 -4.89 2.87
N GLY A 135 -18.01 -5.58 1.88
CA GLY A 135 -17.07 -4.98 0.93
C GLY A 135 -17.68 -3.78 0.20
N ARG A 136 -16.89 -2.71 0.03
CA ARG A 136 -17.32 -1.40 -0.47
C ARG A 136 -17.88 -1.42 -1.88
N THR A 137 -17.42 -2.35 -2.71
CA THR A 137 -17.86 -2.49 -4.11
C THR A 137 -18.41 -3.88 -4.38
N ASN A 138 -19.24 -4.00 -5.42
CA ASN A 138 -19.73 -5.30 -5.88
C ASN A 138 -18.55 -6.24 -6.23
N ARG A 139 -17.56 -5.73 -6.97
CA ARG A 139 -16.34 -6.49 -7.31
C ARG A 139 -15.64 -7.07 -6.08
N ILE A 140 -15.46 -6.28 -5.02
CA ILE A 140 -14.83 -6.76 -3.78
C ILE A 140 -15.65 -7.89 -3.16
N ARG A 141 -16.98 -7.70 -3.02
CA ARG A 141 -17.88 -8.70 -2.43
C ARG A 141 -17.88 -10.00 -3.24
N THR A 142 -17.92 -9.93 -4.57
CA THR A 142 -17.95 -11.10 -5.44
C THR A 142 -16.62 -11.85 -5.44
N THR A 143 -15.49 -11.14 -5.52
CA THR A 143 -14.15 -11.75 -5.41
C THR A 143 -13.99 -12.48 -4.08
N ALA A 144 -14.41 -11.86 -2.96
CA ALA A 144 -14.30 -12.47 -1.64
C ALA A 144 -15.18 -13.74 -1.50
N ARG A 145 -16.42 -13.72 -2.00
CA ARG A 145 -17.31 -14.91 -2.01
C ARG A 145 -16.75 -16.05 -2.84
N ALA A 146 -16.23 -15.74 -4.03
CA ALA A 146 -15.64 -16.76 -4.90
C ALA A 146 -14.46 -17.45 -4.19
N ARG A 147 -13.63 -16.67 -3.49
CA ARG A 147 -12.48 -17.17 -2.73
C ARG A 147 -12.85 -18.01 -1.51
N LEU A 148 -13.94 -17.67 -0.80
CA LEU A 148 -14.45 -18.49 0.31
C LEU A 148 -14.90 -19.88 -0.13
N ASN A 149 -15.45 -19.98 -1.34
CA ASN A 149 -16.01 -21.21 -1.87
C ASN A 149 -14.95 -22.08 -2.58
N GLN A 150 -13.71 -21.60 -2.71
CA GLN A 150 -12.62 -22.41 -3.24
C GLN A 150 -12.08 -23.34 -2.15
N PRO A 151 -11.99 -24.66 -2.40
CA PRO A 151 -11.33 -25.56 -1.46
C PRO A 151 -9.85 -25.15 -1.30
N PRO A 152 -9.23 -25.36 -0.12
CA PRO A 152 -7.80 -25.15 0.03
C PRO A 152 -7.07 -26.02 -0.99
N GLY A 153 -6.28 -25.37 -1.85
CA GLY A 153 -5.40 -26.03 -2.82
C GLY A 153 -4.16 -26.61 -2.17
#